data_AF-A0A7J5E8Y5-F1
#
_entry.id   AF-A0A7J5E8Y5-F1
#
_cell.length_a   1.000
_cell.length_b   1.000
_cell.length_c   1.000
_cell.angle_alpha   90.00
_cell.angle_beta   90.00
_cell.angle_gamma   90.00
#
_symmetry.space_group_name_H-M   'P 1'
#
loop_
_entity.id
_entity.type
_entity.pdbx_description
1 polymer ?
#
loop_
_entity_poly.entity_id
_entity_poly.type
_entity_poly.pdbx_seq_one_letter_code
_entity_poly.pdbx_strand_id
1 'polypeptide(L)'
;MTNRLVKKIISDRALTVIAVIFFAAYKPSIAQQDNLIDILPLEIGNKWTYYYESGGSNSTTHSAGNTKGTVDYEIIGKFDSNDSTIWQIFKTRDVVSNVYGIPNPIYTKDSAAFTIVELKSGNHEVYTPVFEPQSIFPFRKTQVDTSKFFRYLNGNSDDTLITFLNLQDPSNPSFGNFNYKYKFHSLANVGTVFLRYKKSAMMSSSSAEHNLIRFRKVTEGPSIGLPNHTVNIETLFGTPIDTTIQIWNDGKQSLEIFNVSSNDSRISVIDYSRTIPPLLDGFIKLRFNTAVEEVVNAAILVSTNSITSESSFNVSGSAYAAAIIQVNPSNGLFFGSLLNGNSKILTYSISNSGNAILKIDSVKINAGNFVNKIISAAVNPGESVFDTVTFFSEYTGFY
;
A
#
# COMPACT_ATOMS: atom_id res chain seq x y z
N MET A 1 55.69 59.94 24.20
CA MET A 1 55.64 59.24 22.90
C MET A 1 55.18 57.82 23.17
N THR A 2 54.05 57.26 22.72
CA THR A 2 52.93 57.68 21.89
C THR A 2 51.81 56.67 22.13
N ASN A 3 50.56 57.13 22.18
CA ASN A 3 49.32 56.35 22.26
C ASN A 3 49.19 55.26 21.17
N ARG A 4 48.58 54.10 21.49
CA ARG A 4 47.22 53.72 21.07
C ARG A 4 46.85 52.26 21.39
N LEU A 5 45.73 52.10 22.08
CA LEU A 5 44.82 50.95 22.01
C LEU A 5 44.59 50.50 20.56
N VAL A 6 44.27 49.21 20.35
CA VAL A 6 42.99 48.75 19.78
C VAL A 6 42.95 47.20 19.72
N LYS A 7 41.97 46.66 20.45
CA LYS A 7 41.12 45.48 20.21
C LYS A 7 41.73 44.25 19.51
N LYS A 8 41.77 43.13 20.24
CA LYS A 8 41.51 41.80 19.67
C LYS A 8 40.41 41.09 20.48
N ILE A 9 39.18 41.60 20.32
CA ILE A 9 37.93 40.87 20.59
C ILE A 9 37.14 40.91 19.29
N ILE A 10 37.14 39.80 18.54
CA ILE A 10 36.07 39.31 17.65
C ILE A 10 36.20 37.78 17.71
N SER A 11 35.54 37.19 18.73
CA SER A 11 34.34 36.34 18.61
C SER A 11 34.64 34.97 17.99
N ASP A 12 34.63 33.90 18.78
CA ASP A 12 33.40 33.16 19.05
C ASP A 12 32.45 33.18 17.86
N ARG A 13 32.72 32.29 16.90
CA ARG A 13 31.66 31.70 16.11
C ARG A 13 31.69 30.20 16.37
N ALA A 14 30.86 29.88 17.35
CA ALA A 14 30.26 28.59 17.60
C ALA A 14 30.30 27.69 16.36
N LEU A 15 30.88 26.51 16.57
CA LEU A 15 30.63 25.32 15.79
C LEU A 15 29.15 24.94 16.01
N THR A 16 28.22 25.75 15.50
CA THR A 16 26.81 25.39 15.47
C THR A 16 26.66 24.39 14.33
N VAL A 17 26.83 23.12 14.66
CA VAL A 17 26.26 22.02 13.89
C VAL A 17 24.74 22.22 13.95
N ILE A 18 24.21 23.05 13.06
CA ILE A 18 22.78 23.03 12.76
C ILE A 18 22.58 21.76 11.94
N ALA A 19 22.36 20.65 12.64
CA ALA A 19 21.61 19.57 12.08
C ALA A 19 20.25 20.15 11.71
N VAL A 20 20.08 20.53 10.45
CA VAL A 20 18.77 20.82 9.88
C VAL A 20 18.06 19.46 9.80
N ILE A 21 17.50 19.04 10.94
CA ILE A 21 16.51 17.99 10.97
C ILE A 21 15.30 18.60 10.27
N PHE A 22 15.13 18.25 9.00
CA PHE A 22 13.83 18.36 8.36
C PHE A 22 12.88 17.47 9.17
N PHE A 23 12.21 18.02 10.17
CA PHE A 23 10.87 17.58 10.51
C PHE A 23 9.97 18.01 9.35
N ALA A 24 10.12 17.37 8.18
CA ALA A 24 8.91 16.94 7.52
C ALA A 24 8.20 16.17 8.63
N ALA A 25 7.08 16.71 9.13
CA ALA A 25 6.23 15.95 10.01
C ALA A 25 5.93 14.67 9.21
N TYR A 26 6.67 13.60 9.54
CA TYR A 26 6.39 12.28 9.08
C TYR A 26 5.08 12.00 9.77
N LYS A 27 3.97 12.46 9.17
CA LYS A 27 2.71 11.80 9.35
C LYS A 27 3.07 10.37 8.97
N PRO A 28 3.14 9.41 9.91
CA PRO A 28 3.17 8.03 9.48
C PRO A 28 2.01 7.95 8.50
N SER A 29 2.30 7.60 7.24
CA SER A 29 1.27 7.38 6.24
C SER A 29 0.27 6.47 6.94
N ILE A 30 -0.90 7.02 7.31
CA ILE A 30 -1.85 6.29 8.12
C ILE A 30 -2.20 5.08 7.27
N ALA A 31 -1.84 3.92 7.79
CA ALA A 31 -1.95 2.68 7.07
C ALA A 31 -3.44 2.32 7.08
N GLN A 32 -4.11 2.67 5.99
CA GLN A 32 -5.49 2.30 5.67
C GLN A 32 -6.60 2.95 6.54
N GLN A 33 -7.68 3.33 5.88
CA GLN A 33 -9.00 3.59 6.44
C GLN A 33 -10.00 2.58 5.83
N ASP A 34 -9.60 1.33 5.63
CA ASP A 34 -10.60 0.31 5.30
C ASP A 34 -11.15 -0.31 6.57
N ASN A 35 -12.29 -1.00 6.47
CA ASN A 35 -12.84 -1.79 7.56
C ASN A 35 -12.47 -3.25 7.33
N LEU A 36 -12.31 -4.03 8.39
CA LEU A 36 -11.99 -5.46 8.31
C LEU A 36 -13.10 -6.26 7.62
N ILE A 37 -14.35 -5.79 7.71
CA ILE A 37 -15.49 -6.34 6.96
C ILE A 37 -15.33 -6.18 5.43
N ASP A 38 -14.42 -5.31 4.99
CA ASP A 38 -14.12 -5.10 3.58
C ASP A 38 -13.18 -6.18 3.02
N ILE A 39 -12.45 -6.85 3.92
CA ILE A 39 -11.42 -7.84 3.60
C ILE A 39 -11.91 -9.26 3.94
N LEU A 40 -12.61 -9.41 5.07
CA LEU A 40 -13.16 -10.65 5.59
C LEU A 40 -14.70 -10.57 5.60
N PRO A 41 -15.43 -11.67 5.33
CA PRO A 41 -16.89 -11.67 5.31
C PRO A 41 -17.40 -11.72 6.76
N LEU A 42 -17.13 -10.67 7.53
CA LEU A 42 -17.47 -10.58 8.94
C LEU A 42 -18.93 -10.18 9.09
N GLU A 43 -19.80 -11.17 9.15
CA GLU A 43 -21.23 -11.01 9.44
C GLU A 43 -21.64 -12.16 10.34
N ILE A 44 -22.45 -11.91 11.37
CA ILE A 44 -22.91 -12.97 12.27
C ILE A 44 -23.63 -14.05 11.45
N GLY A 45 -23.21 -15.31 11.64
CA GLY A 45 -23.70 -16.46 10.91
C GLY A 45 -22.91 -16.80 9.65
N ASN A 46 -22.00 -15.93 9.19
CA ASN A 46 -21.10 -16.29 8.09
C ASN A 46 -20.17 -17.42 8.52
N LYS A 47 -20.00 -18.38 7.61
CA LYS A 47 -19.16 -19.55 7.80
C LYS A 47 -18.16 -19.67 6.68
N TRP A 48 -16.99 -20.20 6.99
CA TRP A 48 -16.02 -20.58 5.98
C TRP A 48 -15.25 -21.82 6.40
N THR A 49 -14.99 -22.68 5.41
CA THR A 49 -14.18 -23.88 5.59
C THR A 49 -12.85 -23.68 4.90
N TYR A 50 -11.80 -23.83 5.67
CA TYR A 50 -10.43 -23.79 5.18
C TYR A 50 -9.88 -25.20 5.18
N TYR A 51 -9.30 -25.62 4.06
CA TYR A 51 -8.52 -26.84 4.03
C TYR A 51 -7.06 -26.46 4.27
N TYR A 52 -6.29 -27.27 4.93
CA TYR A 52 -4.87 -27.01 5.00
C TYR A 52 -4.11 -28.29 4.79
N GLU A 53 -2.95 -28.14 4.17
CA GLU A 53 -1.98 -29.21 3.99
C GLU A 53 -0.60 -28.62 4.22
N SER A 54 -0.06 -28.82 5.41
CA SER A 54 1.34 -28.55 5.69
C SER A 54 2.14 -29.80 5.38
N GLY A 55 3.31 -29.61 4.76
CA GLY A 55 4.23 -30.70 4.49
C GLY A 55 5.62 -30.13 4.36
N GLY A 56 6.53 -30.62 5.20
CA GLY A 56 7.94 -30.26 5.12
C GLY A 56 8.62 -31.04 3.99
N SER A 57 9.43 -30.36 3.18
CA SER A 57 10.39 -31.05 2.31
C SER A 57 11.77 -30.87 2.92
N ASN A 58 12.24 -31.90 3.61
CA ASN A 58 13.66 -32.02 3.92
C ASN A 58 14.31 -32.99 2.94
N SER A 59 15.54 -32.64 2.57
CA SER A 59 16.39 -33.40 1.66
C SER A 59 16.62 -34.81 2.21
N THR A 60 16.36 -35.77 1.33
CA THR A 60 16.94 -37.12 1.21
C THR A 60 16.84 -38.16 2.34
N THR A 61 16.52 -37.84 3.61
CA THR A 61 16.48 -38.91 4.64
C THR A 61 15.36 -38.84 5.68
N HIS A 62 14.61 -37.75 5.77
CA HIS A 62 13.57 -37.60 6.79
C HIS A 62 12.27 -37.14 6.12
N SER A 63 11.28 -38.04 6.03
CA SER A 63 9.92 -37.71 5.63
C SER A 63 9.35 -36.75 6.68
N ALA A 64 9.33 -35.46 6.39
CA ALA A 64 8.76 -34.49 7.32
C ALA A 64 7.28 -34.80 7.51
N GLY A 65 6.78 -34.49 8.71
CA GLY A 65 5.37 -34.62 9.01
C GLY A 65 4.51 -33.86 8.02
N ASN A 66 3.45 -34.50 7.54
CA ASN A 66 2.42 -33.88 6.72
C ASN A 66 1.15 -33.75 7.57
N THR A 67 0.71 -32.53 7.84
CA THR A 67 -0.59 -32.28 8.46
C THR A 67 -1.58 -31.86 7.39
N LYS A 68 -2.73 -32.52 7.33
CA LYS A 68 -3.83 -32.13 6.45
C LYS A 68 -5.15 -32.11 7.20
N GLY A 69 -6.09 -31.27 6.80
CA GLY A 69 -7.38 -31.21 7.47
C GLY A 69 -8.26 -30.08 6.98
N THR A 70 -9.40 -29.91 7.65
CA THR A 70 -10.28 -28.77 7.50
C THR A 70 -10.38 -27.97 8.80
N VAL A 71 -10.63 -26.68 8.67
CA VAL A 71 -10.98 -25.79 9.76
C VAL A 71 -12.19 -24.98 9.32
N ASP A 72 -13.30 -25.22 9.99
CA ASP A 72 -14.51 -24.41 9.85
C ASP A 72 -14.42 -23.24 10.81
N TYR A 73 -14.86 -22.08 10.36
CA TYR A 73 -15.02 -20.90 11.18
C TYR A 73 -16.44 -20.38 11.00
N GLU A 74 -16.97 -19.79 12.06
CA GLU A 74 -18.29 -19.20 12.11
C GLU A 74 -18.21 -17.91 12.92
N ILE A 75 -18.67 -16.80 12.36
CA ILE A 75 -18.84 -15.57 13.14
C ILE A 75 -20.06 -15.74 14.03
N ILE A 76 -19.84 -15.84 15.34
CA ILE A 76 -20.88 -16.08 16.32
C ILE A 76 -21.30 -14.82 17.07
N GLY A 77 -20.56 -13.72 16.94
CA GLY A 77 -20.89 -12.48 17.64
C GLY A 77 -20.12 -11.27 17.11
N LYS A 78 -20.69 -10.10 17.39
CA LYS A 78 -20.12 -8.78 17.08
C LYS A 78 -20.39 -7.86 18.26
N PHE A 79 -19.37 -7.15 18.73
CA PHE A 79 -19.48 -6.14 19.79
C PHE A 79 -18.86 -4.85 19.28
N ASP A 80 -19.68 -3.83 19.12
CA ASP A 80 -19.22 -2.50 18.72
C ASP A 80 -19.02 -1.63 19.97
N SER A 81 -17.85 -1.00 20.09
CA SER A 81 -17.54 0.05 21.06
C SER A 81 -17.21 1.37 20.33
N ASN A 82 -16.93 2.45 21.08
CA ASN A 82 -16.57 3.74 20.47
C ASN A 82 -15.23 3.68 19.74
N ASP A 83 -14.31 2.83 20.21
CA ASP A 83 -12.93 2.72 19.76
C ASP A 83 -12.65 1.45 18.95
N SER A 84 -13.54 0.46 18.96
CA SER A 84 -13.29 -0.82 18.29
C SER A 84 -14.56 -1.55 17.86
N THR A 85 -14.38 -2.56 17.03
CA THR A 85 -15.34 -3.61 16.73
C THR A 85 -14.68 -4.95 17.03
N ILE A 86 -15.31 -5.77 17.87
CA ILE A 86 -14.83 -7.09 18.26
C ILE A 86 -15.72 -8.14 17.58
N TRP A 87 -15.09 -8.99 16.79
CA TRP A 87 -15.71 -10.13 16.11
C TRP A 87 -15.41 -11.40 16.90
N GLN A 88 -16.45 -12.10 17.35
CA GLN A 88 -16.31 -13.42 17.96
C GLN A 88 -16.44 -14.50 16.89
N ILE A 89 -15.45 -15.38 16.84
CA ILE A 89 -15.32 -16.43 15.83
C ILE A 89 -15.23 -17.77 16.53
N PHE A 90 -16.15 -18.66 16.22
CA PHE A 90 -16.07 -20.06 16.61
C PHE A 90 -15.34 -20.82 15.51
N LYS A 91 -14.34 -21.62 15.87
CA LYS A 91 -13.66 -22.52 14.94
C LYS A 91 -13.85 -23.97 15.35
N THR A 92 -13.92 -24.84 14.35
CA THR A 92 -13.91 -26.30 14.49
C THR A 92 -12.84 -26.86 13.57
N ARG A 93 -11.90 -27.64 14.10
CA ARG A 93 -10.84 -28.26 13.30
C ARG A 93 -11.09 -29.76 13.19
N ASP A 94 -10.79 -30.30 12.02
CA ASP A 94 -10.72 -31.74 11.78
C ASP A 94 -9.41 -32.03 11.03
N VAL A 95 -8.42 -32.53 11.76
CA VAL A 95 -7.00 -32.52 11.38
C VAL A 95 -6.41 -33.90 11.49
N VAL A 96 -5.58 -34.25 10.52
CA VAL A 96 -4.70 -35.41 10.54
C VAL A 96 -3.25 -34.93 10.45
N SER A 97 -2.52 -35.01 11.56
CA SER A 97 -1.08 -34.72 11.61
C SER A 97 -0.27 -36.00 11.52
N ASN A 98 0.49 -36.19 10.44
CA ASN A 98 1.56 -37.16 10.42
C ASN A 98 2.78 -36.50 11.07
N VAL A 99 3.26 -37.02 12.20
CA VAL A 99 4.43 -36.47 12.89
C VAL A 99 5.60 -37.42 12.68
N TYR A 100 6.77 -36.89 12.33
CA TYR A 100 7.97 -37.70 12.13
C TYR A 100 8.29 -38.50 13.40
N GLY A 101 8.60 -39.79 13.23
CA GLY A 101 8.91 -40.70 14.35
C GLY A 101 7.68 -41.23 15.11
N ILE A 102 6.46 -40.80 14.74
CA ILE A 102 5.21 -41.34 15.29
C ILE A 102 4.57 -42.25 14.23
N PRO A 103 4.44 -43.56 14.49
CA PRO A 103 3.99 -44.51 13.47
C PRO A 103 2.51 -44.35 13.07
N ASN A 104 1.70 -43.67 13.89
CA ASN A 104 0.28 -43.43 13.64
C ASN A 104 -0.01 -41.94 13.48
N PRO A 105 -0.86 -41.54 12.51
CA PRO A 105 -1.33 -40.17 12.40
C PRO A 105 -2.06 -39.74 13.68
N ILE A 106 -1.83 -38.50 14.10
CA ILE A 106 -2.58 -37.87 15.20
C ILE A 106 -3.81 -37.21 14.59
N TYR A 107 -4.98 -37.68 15.02
CA TYR A 107 -6.25 -37.07 14.65
C TYR A 107 -6.63 -36.05 15.71
N THR A 108 -6.78 -34.79 15.32
CA THR A 108 -7.24 -33.72 16.19
C THR A 108 -8.58 -33.22 15.68
N LYS A 109 -9.62 -33.46 16.46
CA LYS A 109 -10.92 -32.81 16.30
C LYS A 109 -11.18 -31.96 17.51
N ASP A 110 -11.15 -30.65 17.33
CA ASP A 110 -11.35 -29.69 18.42
C ASP A 110 -12.16 -28.50 17.96
N SER A 111 -12.59 -27.71 18.94
CA SER A 111 -13.26 -26.45 18.70
C SER A 111 -12.81 -25.42 19.72
N ALA A 112 -12.81 -24.17 19.32
CA ALA A 112 -12.49 -23.06 20.20
C ALA A 112 -13.14 -21.78 19.69
N ALA A 113 -13.42 -20.85 20.59
CA ALA A 113 -13.76 -19.49 20.22
C ALA A 113 -12.50 -18.62 20.31
N PHE A 114 -12.38 -17.67 19.39
CA PHE A 114 -11.41 -16.59 19.49
C PHE A 114 -12.05 -15.28 19.02
N THR A 115 -11.39 -14.17 19.33
CA THR A 115 -11.84 -12.84 18.90
C THR A 115 -10.88 -12.27 17.89
N ILE A 116 -11.41 -11.49 16.96
CA ILE A 116 -10.67 -10.51 16.19
C ILE A 116 -11.11 -9.12 16.67
N VAL A 117 -10.16 -8.23 16.88
CA VAL A 117 -10.41 -6.83 17.25
C VAL A 117 -10.05 -5.95 16.06
N GLU A 118 -10.88 -4.97 15.78
CA GLU A 118 -10.70 -3.96 14.74
C GLU A 118 -10.80 -2.59 15.42
N LEU A 119 -9.72 -1.81 15.46
CA LEU A 119 -9.77 -0.48 16.09
C LEU A 119 -10.28 0.56 15.09
N LYS A 120 -11.19 1.42 15.55
CA LYS A 120 -11.78 2.53 14.79
C LYS A 120 -10.85 3.74 14.67
N SER A 121 -9.66 3.68 15.26
CA SER A 121 -8.65 4.73 15.22
C SER A 121 -7.88 4.79 13.89
N GLY A 122 -8.24 3.99 12.88
CA GLY A 122 -7.53 3.90 11.60
C GLY A 122 -6.21 3.12 11.68
N ASN A 123 -6.03 2.31 12.72
CA ASN A 123 -4.93 1.34 12.83
C ASN A 123 -5.58 -0.02 13.07
N HIS A 124 -5.38 -1.00 12.18
CA HIS A 124 -5.87 -2.35 12.44
C HIS A 124 -4.99 -3.03 13.49
N GLU A 125 -5.59 -3.57 14.55
CA GLU A 125 -4.92 -4.49 15.48
C GLU A 125 -5.65 -5.81 15.46
N VAL A 126 -5.41 -6.59 14.41
CA VAL A 126 -5.98 -7.92 14.29
C VAL A 126 -5.15 -8.86 15.15
N TYR A 127 -5.66 -9.27 16.31
CA TYR A 127 -4.98 -10.26 17.15
C TYR A 127 -5.88 -11.36 17.68
N THR A 128 -5.29 -12.53 17.91
CA THR A 128 -5.91 -13.61 18.68
C THR A 128 -5.33 -13.62 20.09
N PRO A 129 -6.15 -13.84 21.16
CA PRO A 129 -5.66 -13.80 22.53
C PRO A 129 -4.74 -14.99 22.89
N VAL A 130 -4.76 -16.07 22.10
CA VAL A 130 -3.88 -17.23 22.26
C VAL A 130 -3.24 -17.52 20.90
N PHE A 131 -1.90 -17.44 20.84
CA PHE A 131 -1.16 -17.77 19.62
C PHE A 131 -1.34 -19.24 19.29
N GLU A 132 -1.94 -19.51 18.14
CA GLU A 132 -2.06 -20.85 17.60
C GLU A 132 -1.32 -20.91 16.27
N PRO A 133 -0.14 -21.56 16.22
CA PRO A 133 0.66 -21.61 14.99
C PRO A 133 -0.09 -22.30 13.84
N GLN A 134 -1.10 -23.13 14.13
CA GLN A 134 -1.91 -23.80 13.10
C GLN A 134 -3.19 -23.02 12.73
N SER A 135 -3.41 -21.83 13.27
CA SER A 135 -4.55 -20.97 12.91
C SER A 135 -4.27 -20.23 11.60
N ILE A 136 -5.32 -20.01 10.79
CA ILE A 136 -5.28 -19.13 9.61
C ILE A 136 -5.25 -17.64 10.01
N PHE A 137 -5.51 -17.37 11.28
CA PHE A 137 -5.27 -16.09 11.93
C PHE A 137 -4.13 -16.26 12.95
N PRO A 138 -2.86 -16.38 12.51
CA PRO A 138 -1.73 -16.63 13.40
C PRO A 138 -1.27 -15.36 14.14
N PHE A 139 -2.21 -14.48 14.47
CA PHE A 139 -1.90 -13.15 15.00
C PHE A 139 -1.61 -13.21 16.48
N ARG A 140 -0.59 -12.46 16.90
CA ARG A 140 -0.26 -12.26 18.32
C ARG A 140 -0.85 -10.94 18.81
N LYS A 141 -1.23 -10.87 20.08
CA LYS A 141 -1.68 -9.63 20.77
C LYS A 141 -0.72 -8.44 20.59
N THR A 142 0.56 -8.71 20.33
CA THR A 142 1.61 -7.69 20.20
C THR A 142 1.98 -7.37 18.76
N GLN A 143 1.32 -7.95 17.76
CA GLN A 143 1.56 -7.63 16.35
C GLN A 143 0.58 -6.55 15.91
N VAL A 144 1.09 -5.33 15.81
CA VAL A 144 0.41 -4.22 15.14
C VAL A 144 0.31 -4.55 13.65
N ASP A 145 -0.81 -4.25 12.99
CA ASP A 145 -0.88 -4.35 11.53
C ASP A 145 0.10 -3.34 10.91
N THR A 146 1.28 -3.82 10.55
CA THR A 146 2.33 -2.97 10.01
C THR A 146 2.13 -2.74 8.52
N SER A 147 1.04 -2.11 8.08
CA SER A 147 0.83 -1.74 6.66
C SER A 147 1.01 -2.86 5.61
N LYS A 148 1.16 -4.14 5.98
CA LYS A 148 1.76 -5.19 5.13
C LYS A 148 1.00 -6.51 5.15
N PHE A 149 0.03 -6.67 6.05
CA PHE A 149 -0.68 -7.94 6.22
C PHE A 149 -1.96 -8.03 5.37
N PHE A 150 -2.61 -6.90 5.09
CA PHE A 150 -3.83 -6.83 4.29
C PHE A 150 -3.77 -5.73 3.21
N ARG A 151 -2.91 -5.89 2.18
CA ARG A 151 -2.99 -5.07 0.95
C ARG A 151 -3.62 -5.82 -0.21
N TYR A 152 -4.58 -5.24 -0.89
CA TYR A 152 -5.07 -5.73 -2.18
C TYR A 152 -3.89 -5.90 -3.17
N LEU A 153 -3.71 -7.10 -3.73
CA LEU A 153 -2.82 -7.32 -4.86
C LEU A 153 -3.65 -7.76 -6.06
N ASN A 154 -3.39 -7.13 -7.22
CA ASN A 154 -3.88 -7.56 -8.52
C ASN A 154 -3.41 -9.00 -8.78
N GLY A 155 -4.32 -9.97 -8.69
CA GLY A 155 -4.07 -11.31 -9.18
C GLY A 155 -4.07 -11.29 -10.71
N ASN A 156 -2.93 -11.59 -11.33
CA ASN A 156 -2.93 -11.98 -12.74
C ASN A 156 -3.74 -13.27 -12.89
N SER A 157 -4.37 -13.45 -14.05
CA SER A 157 -5.36 -14.48 -14.43
C SER A 157 -4.96 -15.96 -14.30
N ASP A 158 -3.80 -16.26 -13.71
CA ASP A 158 -3.37 -17.63 -13.42
C ASP A 158 -3.53 -17.87 -11.91
N ASP A 159 -4.74 -18.32 -11.56
CA ASP A 159 -5.31 -18.59 -10.23
C ASP A 159 -4.42 -19.45 -9.28
N THR A 160 -3.27 -18.92 -8.85
CA THR A 160 -2.34 -19.59 -7.93
C THR A 160 -1.53 -18.53 -7.16
N LEU A 161 -2.04 -18.05 -6.02
CA LEU A 161 -1.33 -17.11 -5.15
C LEU A 161 -0.45 -17.80 -4.09
N ILE A 162 0.86 -17.92 -4.35
CA ILE A 162 1.80 -18.56 -3.42
C ILE A 162 2.19 -17.58 -2.32
N THR A 163 1.76 -17.80 -1.06
CA THR A 163 2.14 -16.96 0.09
C THR A 163 3.24 -17.57 0.96
N PHE A 164 4.12 -16.73 1.50
CA PHE A 164 5.13 -17.07 2.50
C PHE A 164 4.97 -16.17 3.72
N LEU A 165 4.52 -16.72 4.84
CA LEU A 165 4.49 -15.99 6.10
C LEU A 165 5.78 -16.29 6.88
N ASN A 166 6.67 -15.30 7.07
CA ASN A 166 7.83 -15.44 7.95
C ASN A 166 7.46 -14.96 9.36
N LEU A 167 7.01 -15.86 10.22
CA LEU A 167 6.87 -15.58 11.65
C LEU A 167 8.17 -15.93 12.36
N GLN A 168 8.90 -14.91 12.82
CA GLN A 168 9.99 -15.09 13.78
C GLN A 168 9.39 -14.91 15.18
N ASP A 169 9.61 -15.88 16.08
CA ASP A 169 9.20 -15.73 17.47
C ASP A 169 10.22 -14.83 18.20
N PRO A 170 9.86 -13.60 18.62
CA PRO A 170 10.78 -12.75 19.37
C PRO A 170 11.18 -13.34 20.73
N SER A 171 10.37 -14.25 21.30
CA SER A 171 10.71 -14.92 22.56
C SER A 171 11.60 -16.15 22.36
N ASN A 172 11.76 -16.64 21.13
CA ASN A 172 12.63 -17.76 20.82
C ASN A 172 13.15 -17.69 19.36
N PRO A 173 14.25 -16.96 19.12
CA PRO A 173 14.80 -16.73 17.77
C PRO A 173 15.34 -18.01 17.10
N SER A 174 15.44 -19.11 17.85
CA SER A 174 15.85 -20.44 17.37
C SER A 174 14.73 -21.23 16.69
N PHE A 175 13.46 -20.83 16.87
CA PHE A 175 12.36 -21.40 16.09
C PHE A 175 12.42 -20.84 14.66
N GLY A 176 12.85 -21.70 13.73
CA GLY A 176 13.00 -21.36 12.33
C GLY A 176 11.72 -20.83 11.69
N ASN A 177 11.88 -20.12 10.56
CA ASN A 177 10.80 -19.55 9.78
C ASN A 177 9.67 -20.57 9.51
N PHE A 178 8.51 -20.34 10.13
CA PHE A 178 7.32 -21.14 9.90
C PHE A 178 6.67 -20.75 8.59
N ASN A 179 6.94 -21.50 7.52
CA ASN A 179 6.28 -21.27 6.23
C ASN A 179 4.99 -22.09 6.17
N TYR A 180 3.85 -21.41 6.23
CA TYR A 180 2.55 -22.06 6.18
C TYR A 180 2.03 -22.24 4.75
N LYS A 181 1.26 -23.31 4.56
CA LYS A 181 0.52 -23.62 3.33
C LYS A 181 -0.95 -23.68 3.68
N TYR A 182 -1.79 -22.99 2.92
CA TYR A 182 -3.22 -22.91 3.16
C TYR A 182 -4.00 -23.19 1.86
N LYS A 183 -5.19 -23.79 1.97
CA LYS A 183 -6.12 -24.10 0.88
C LYS A 183 -7.53 -23.63 1.28
N PHE A 184 -8.31 -23.13 0.35
CA PHE A 184 -9.62 -22.55 0.66
C PHE A 184 -10.66 -23.19 -0.29
N HIS A 185 -11.92 -23.41 0.13
CA HIS A 185 -13.00 -24.01 -0.67
C HIS A 185 -14.30 -23.18 -0.73
N SER A 186 -14.96 -23.08 -1.91
CA SER A 186 -16.23 -22.41 -2.23
C SER A 186 -17.27 -23.36 -2.68
N LEU A 187 -18.36 -23.26 -1.96
CA LEU A 187 -19.69 -23.74 -2.26
C LEU A 187 -20.55 -22.57 -1.78
N ALA A 188 -21.44 -22.00 -2.60
CA ALA A 188 -22.26 -20.81 -2.29
C ALA A 188 -22.33 -20.45 -0.77
N ASN A 189 -21.78 -19.29 -0.38
CA ASN A 189 -21.34 -18.96 1.01
C ASN A 189 -20.06 -19.64 1.52
N VAL A 190 -19.14 -20.06 0.64
CA VAL A 190 -17.76 -20.51 0.91
C VAL A 190 -16.94 -20.11 -0.37
N GLY A 191 -15.57 -20.08 -0.41
CA GLY A 191 -14.55 -19.68 -1.48
C GLY A 191 -13.43 -20.70 -1.95
N THR A 192 -13.30 -21.29 -3.19
CA THR A 192 -12.26 -22.34 -3.54
C THR A 192 -11.06 -21.80 -4.30
N VAL A 193 -9.84 -22.03 -3.79
CA VAL A 193 -8.58 -21.68 -4.46
C VAL A 193 -7.56 -22.83 -4.34
N PHE A 194 -6.83 -23.11 -5.44
CA PHE A 194 -5.79 -24.14 -5.51
C PHE A 194 -4.39 -23.53 -5.54
N LEU A 195 -3.43 -24.21 -4.89
CA LEU A 195 -2.03 -23.83 -4.96
C LEU A 195 -1.08 -25.02 -4.80
N ARG A 196 -0.04 -25.10 -5.64
CA ARG A 196 1.02 -26.11 -5.58
C ARG A 196 2.38 -25.42 -5.47
N TYR A 197 3.27 -25.93 -4.60
CA TYR A 197 4.65 -25.43 -4.47
C TYR A 197 5.72 -26.53 -4.58
N LYS A 198 6.89 -26.15 -5.12
CA LYS A 198 8.14 -26.94 -5.20
C LYS A 198 9.29 -26.14 -4.56
N LYS A 199 9.98 -26.72 -3.57
CA LYS A 199 11.08 -26.07 -2.82
C LYS A 199 12.36 -25.94 -3.64
N SER A 200 13.02 -24.79 -3.56
CA SER A 200 14.46 -24.66 -3.84
C SER A 200 15.20 -24.35 -2.54
N ALA A 201 16.36 -24.97 -2.32
CA ALA A 201 17.09 -24.90 -1.07
C ALA A 201 18.08 -23.71 -1.05
N MET A 202 18.15 -23.08 0.13
CA MET A 202 19.21 -22.22 0.67
C MET A 202 19.36 -20.78 0.15
N MET A 203 19.33 -19.86 1.13
CA MET A 203 20.03 -18.57 1.18
C MET A 203 19.81 -17.59 0.02
N SER A 204 18.63 -16.97 -0.01
CA SER A 204 18.52 -15.54 -0.25
C SER A 204 17.26 -15.03 0.46
N SER A 205 17.38 -13.90 1.14
CA SER A 205 16.27 -13.21 1.80
C SER A 205 15.30 -12.69 0.73
N SER A 206 14.37 -13.52 0.29
CA SER A 206 13.20 -13.04 -0.44
C SER A 206 12.08 -12.79 0.56
N SER A 207 11.86 -11.52 0.92
CA SER A 207 10.61 -11.08 1.52
C SER A 207 9.52 -11.23 0.47
N ALA A 208 8.80 -12.35 0.51
CA ALA A 208 7.64 -12.53 -0.34
C ALA A 208 6.44 -12.02 0.46
N GLU A 209 5.95 -10.85 0.07
CA GLU A 209 4.80 -10.15 0.67
C GLU A 209 3.52 -10.69 0.04
N HIS A 210 2.56 -11.12 0.85
CA HIS A 210 1.34 -11.73 0.33
C HIS A 210 0.14 -11.48 1.22
N ASN A 211 -0.95 -11.14 0.56
CA ASN A 211 -2.15 -10.61 1.15
C ASN A 211 -3.37 -11.42 0.73
N LEU A 212 -4.40 -11.39 1.55
CA LEU A 212 -5.70 -11.95 1.26
C LEU A 212 -6.42 -11.07 0.20
N ILE A 213 -6.86 -11.67 -0.91
CA ILE A 213 -7.26 -10.91 -2.11
C ILE A 213 -8.73 -10.43 -2.09
N ARG A 214 -9.62 -11.03 -1.29
CA ARG A 214 -11.02 -10.62 -0.94
C ARG A 214 -11.89 -11.87 -0.81
N PHE A 215 -12.83 -11.89 0.13
CA PHE A 215 -13.92 -12.88 0.17
C PHE A 215 -15.15 -12.36 -0.58
N ARG A 216 -15.65 -13.14 -1.56
CA ARG A 216 -16.84 -12.80 -2.37
C ARG A 216 -18.07 -13.52 -1.84
N LYS A 217 -19.17 -12.80 -1.59
CA LYS A 217 -20.47 -13.40 -1.29
C LYS A 217 -21.11 -13.87 -2.58
N VAL A 218 -20.93 -15.13 -2.95
CA VAL A 218 -21.44 -15.65 -4.23
C VAL A 218 -22.98 -15.77 -4.21
N THR A 219 -23.65 -15.17 -5.19
CA THR A 219 -25.11 -15.25 -5.36
C THR A 219 -25.51 -16.09 -6.56
N GLU A 220 -26.70 -16.72 -6.53
CA GLU A 220 -27.20 -17.50 -7.67
C GLU A 220 -27.59 -16.62 -8.88
N GLY A 221 -28.09 -15.40 -8.63
CA GLY A 221 -28.35 -14.38 -9.66
C GLY A 221 -27.16 -13.45 -9.90
N PRO A 222 -27.22 -12.54 -10.89
CA PRO A 222 -26.20 -11.51 -11.07
C PRO A 222 -26.13 -10.62 -9.82
N SER A 223 -24.92 -10.32 -9.35
CA SER A 223 -24.71 -9.46 -8.19
C SER A 223 -23.51 -8.57 -8.43
N ILE A 224 -23.74 -7.27 -8.39
CA ILE A 224 -22.64 -6.31 -8.48
C ILE A 224 -21.97 -6.14 -7.13
N GLY A 225 -20.64 -6.21 -7.14
CA GLY A 225 -19.79 -5.75 -6.07
C GLY A 225 -19.13 -4.43 -6.43
N LEU A 226 -19.19 -3.49 -5.49
CA LEU A 226 -18.65 -2.14 -5.58
C LEU A 226 -17.67 -1.89 -4.45
N PRO A 227 -16.77 -0.89 -4.58
CA PRO A 227 -16.00 -0.38 -3.45
C PRO A 227 -16.93 0.01 -2.29
N ASN A 228 -16.61 -0.50 -1.11
CA ASN A 228 -17.26 -0.21 0.17
C ASN A 228 -16.64 0.98 0.92
N HIS A 229 -15.58 1.56 0.36
CA HIS A 229 -14.94 2.76 0.86
C HIS A 229 -15.07 3.89 -0.16
N THR A 230 -14.85 5.12 0.31
CA THR A 230 -14.72 6.27 -0.58
C THR A 230 -13.44 6.16 -1.38
N VAL A 231 -13.55 6.13 -2.70
CA VAL A 231 -12.38 6.16 -3.59
C VAL A 231 -11.83 7.59 -3.62
N ASN A 232 -10.58 7.77 -3.21
CA ASN A 232 -9.92 9.07 -3.26
C ASN A 232 -9.14 9.25 -4.56
N ILE A 233 -9.32 10.40 -5.21
CA ILE A 233 -8.62 10.81 -6.44
C ILE A 233 -7.94 12.14 -6.14
N GLU A 234 -6.62 12.20 -6.31
CA GLU A 234 -5.84 13.41 -6.03
C GLU A 234 -5.14 13.91 -7.30
N THR A 235 -5.21 15.22 -7.54
CA THR A 235 -4.54 15.86 -8.68
C THR A 235 -4.18 17.31 -8.40
N LEU A 236 -3.38 17.91 -9.27
CA LEU A 236 -3.22 19.36 -9.33
C LEU A 236 -4.48 19.99 -9.92
N PHE A 237 -5.01 21.06 -9.33
CA PHE A 237 -6.08 21.82 -9.98
C PHE A 237 -5.66 22.26 -11.39
N GLY A 238 -6.61 22.24 -12.33
CA GLY A 238 -6.38 22.47 -13.76
C GLY A 238 -5.83 21.27 -14.53
N THR A 239 -5.45 20.18 -13.84
CA THR A 239 -4.93 18.97 -14.47
C THR A 239 -5.94 17.82 -14.34
N PRO A 240 -6.61 17.41 -15.43
CA PRO A 240 -7.54 16.30 -15.37
C PRO A 240 -6.80 14.99 -15.09
N ILE A 241 -7.37 14.14 -14.25
CA ILE A 241 -6.86 12.79 -13.96
C ILE A 241 -7.94 11.76 -14.25
N ASP A 242 -7.53 10.67 -14.90
CA ASP A 242 -8.38 9.51 -15.16
C ASP A 242 -8.06 8.41 -14.14
N THR A 243 -9.08 7.91 -13.44
CA THR A 243 -8.95 6.83 -12.45
C THR A 243 -9.81 5.65 -12.86
N THR A 244 -9.22 4.44 -12.86
CA THR A 244 -9.95 3.19 -13.15
C THR A 244 -10.32 2.53 -11.83
N ILE A 245 -11.61 2.32 -11.64
CA ILE A 245 -12.20 1.68 -10.47
C ILE A 245 -12.59 0.26 -10.84
N GLN A 246 -12.13 -0.71 -10.06
CA GLN A 246 -12.53 -2.10 -10.24
C GLN A 246 -13.91 -2.33 -9.62
N ILE A 247 -14.75 -3.00 -10.38
CA ILE A 247 -16.05 -3.52 -9.95
C ILE A 247 -16.08 -5.01 -10.28
N TRP A 248 -17.02 -5.76 -9.73
CA TRP A 248 -17.03 -7.19 -9.95
C TRP A 248 -18.43 -7.78 -9.94
N ASN A 249 -18.54 -8.98 -10.48
CA ASN A 249 -19.76 -9.77 -10.46
C ASN A 249 -19.59 -10.93 -9.47
N ASP A 250 -20.25 -10.84 -8.32
CA ASP A 250 -20.31 -11.92 -7.34
C ASP A 250 -21.38 -12.98 -7.69
N GLY A 251 -22.16 -12.74 -8.75
CA GLY A 251 -23.17 -13.65 -9.24
C GLY A 251 -22.66 -14.77 -10.12
N LYS A 252 -23.42 -15.86 -10.17
CA LYS A 252 -23.22 -16.97 -11.13
C LYS A 252 -23.79 -16.70 -12.52
N GLN A 253 -24.43 -15.56 -12.72
CA GLN A 253 -24.98 -15.11 -14.01
C GLN A 253 -24.32 -13.81 -14.44
N SER A 254 -24.28 -13.54 -15.74
CA SER A 254 -23.68 -12.31 -16.28
C SER A 254 -24.37 -11.07 -15.72
N LEU A 255 -23.56 -10.14 -15.21
CA LEU A 255 -24.01 -8.83 -14.77
C LEU A 255 -23.99 -7.88 -15.96
N GLU A 256 -25.13 -7.28 -16.27
CA GLU A 256 -25.29 -6.26 -17.30
C GLU A 256 -25.36 -4.88 -16.64
N ILE A 257 -24.58 -3.93 -17.15
CA ILE A 257 -24.52 -2.54 -16.67
C ILE A 257 -25.21 -1.66 -17.70
N PHE A 258 -26.38 -1.13 -17.33
CA PHE A 258 -27.21 -0.29 -18.18
C PHE A 258 -26.73 1.16 -18.21
N ASN A 259 -26.31 1.68 -17.05
CA ASN A 259 -25.84 3.05 -16.92
C ASN A 259 -24.88 3.21 -15.74
N VAL A 260 -23.94 4.14 -15.89
CA VAL A 260 -23.08 4.61 -14.81
C VAL A 260 -23.06 6.13 -14.87
N SER A 261 -23.45 6.78 -13.78
CA SER A 261 -23.52 8.24 -13.72
C SER A 261 -22.95 8.78 -12.42
N SER A 262 -22.33 9.95 -12.50
CA SER A 262 -21.95 10.75 -11.33
C SER A 262 -23.01 11.80 -11.05
N ASN A 263 -23.22 12.12 -9.78
CA ASN A 263 -24.05 13.24 -9.36
C ASN A 263 -23.30 14.59 -9.34
N ASP A 264 -21.99 14.61 -9.62
CA ASP A 264 -21.18 15.82 -9.73
C ASP A 264 -20.47 15.89 -11.09
N SER A 265 -20.62 17.02 -11.79
CA SER A 265 -20.08 17.19 -13.15
C SER A 265 -18.55 17.24 -13.23
N ARG A 266 -17.86 17.51 -12.12
CA ARG A 266 -16.39 17.52 -12.04
C ARG A 266 -15.80 16.11 -11.99
N ILE A 267 -16.60 15.12 -11.60
CA ILE A 267 -16.26 13.70 -11.65
C ILE A 267 -17.14 13.09 -12.74
N SER A 268 -16.60 12.90 -13.94
CA SER A 268 -17.35 12.35 -15.08
C SER A 268 -17.02 10.88 -15.29
N VAL A 269 -18.02 10.10 -15.71
CA VAL A 269 -17.80 8.71 -16.15
C VAL A 269 -17.38 8.76 -17.62
N ILE A 270 -16.22 8.21 -17.95
CA ILE A 270 -15.67 8.26 -19.31
C ILE A 270 -15.69 6.91 -20.01
N ASP A 271 -15.66 5.80 -19.26
CA ASP A 271 -15.79 4.44 -19.80
C ASP A 271 -16.21 3.46 -18.70
N TYR A 272 -16.79 2.31 -19.06
CA TYR A 272 -17.10 1.23 -18.12
C TYR A 272 -17.39 -0.09 -18.85
N SER A 273 -17.23 -1.20 -18.11
CA SER A 273 -17.61 -2.54 -18.58
C SER A 273 -19.12 -2.65 -18.73
N ARG A 274 -19.63 -2.95 -19.94
CA ARG A 274 -21.08 -3.13 -20.16
C ARG A 274 -21.62 -4.47 -19.65
N THR A 275 -20.76 -5.48 -19.64
CA THR A 275 -21.10 -6.82 -19.15
C THR A 275 -19.90 -7.37 -18.39
N ILE A 276 -20.18 -7.98 -17.23
CA ILE A 276 -19.16 -8.65 -16.43
C ILE A 276 -19.59 -10.12 -16.31
N PRO A 277 -18.80 -11.07 -16.86
CA PRO A 277 -19.12 -12.48 -16.74
C PRO A 277 -19.20 -12.95 -15.27
N PRO A 278 -19.84 -14.09 -15.00
CA PRO A 278 -19.93 -14.63 -13.64
C PRO A 278 -18.57 -14.72 -12.94
N LEU A 279 -18.50 -14.27 -11.69
CA LEU A 279 -17.32 -14.36 -10.83
C LEU A 279 -16.06 -13.63 -11.37
N LEU A 280 -16.23 -12.77 -12.37
CA LEU A 280 -15.15 -11.95 -12.94
C LEU A 280 -15.26 -10.49 -12.54
N ASP A 281 -14.23 -9.74 -12.94
CA ASP A 281 -14.08 -8.33 -12.66
C ASP A 281 -14.30 -7.50 -13.91
N GLY A 282 -14.77 -6.28 -13.68
CA GLY A 282 -14.88 -5.23 -14.68
C GLY A 282 -14.32 -3.92 -14.14
N PHE A 283 -14.59 -2.85 -14.86
CA PHE A 283 -14.08 -1.53 -14.51
C PHE A 283 -15.09 -0.41 -14.76
N ILE A 284 -14.91 0.68 -14.03
CA ILE A 284 -15.48 2.00 -14.30
C ILE A 284 -14.33 2.98 -14.37
N LYS A 285 -14.18 3.70 -15.48
CA LYS A 285 -13.18 4.74 -15.64
C LYS A 285 -13.82 6.11 -15.41
N LEU A 286 -13.31 6.82 -14.42
CA LEU A 286 -13.74 8.16 -14.04
C LEU A 286 -12.70 9.19 -14.48
N ARG A 287 -13.14 10.41 -14.75
CA ARG A 287 -12.28 11.59 -14.91
C ARG A 287 -12.65 12.62 -13.88
N PHE A 288 -11.68 13.00 -13.04
CA PHE A 288 -11.80 14.15 -12.16
C PHE A 288 -11.11 15.36 -12.78
N ASN A 289 -11.83 16.47 -12.88
CA ASN A 289 -11.31 17.72 -13.40
C ASN A 289 -11.95 18.91 -12.68
N THR A 290 -11.12 19.76 -12.09
CA THR A 290 -11.54 21.05 -11.54
C THR A 290 -10.47 22.10 -11.79
N ALA A 291 -10.90 23.34 -11.98
CA ALA A 291 -10.02 24.49 -12.24
C ALA A 291 -9.56 25.21 -10.97
N VAL A 292 -10.04 24.80 -9.79
CA VAL A 292 -9.75 25.44 -8.50
C VAL A 292 -9.27 24.41 -7.49
N GLU A 293 -8.55 24.87 -6.47
CA GLU A 293 -8.20 24.06 -5.31
C GLU A 293 -9.45 23.77 -4.48
N GLU A 294 -9.88 22.51 -4.43
CA GLU A 294 -11.09 22.09 -3.72
C GLU A 294 -11.12 20.58 -3.45
N VAL A 295 -12.07 20.19 -2.60
CA VAL A 295 -12.45 18.79 -2.37
C VAL A 295 -13.89 18.61 -2.82
N VAL A 296 -14.13 17.63 -3.69
CA VAL A 296 -15.43 17.30 -4.28
C VAL A 296 -15.80 15.89 -3.86
N ASN A 297 -17.00 15.70 -3.32
CA ASN A 297 -17.54 14.38 -3.02
C ASN A 297 -18.70 14.08 -3.96
N ALA A 298 -18.62 12.94 -4.65
CA ALA A 298 -19.64 12.47 -5.57
C ALA A 298 -20.07 11.05 -5.24
N ALA A 299 -21.33 10.74 -5.54
CA ALA A 299 -21.85 9.38 -5.58
C ALA A 299 -21.89 8.93 -7.04
N ILE A 300 -21.28 7.78 -7.32
CA ILE A 300 -21.38 7.11 -8.61
C ILE A 300 -22.54 6.12 -8.52
N LEU A 301 -23.59 6.36 -9.30
CA LEU A 301 -24.74 5.48 -9.39
C LEU A 301 -24.53 4.49 -10.54
N VAL A 302 -24.70 3.20 -10.25
CA VAL A 302 -24.57 2.10 -11.21
C VAL A 302 -25.93 1.40 -11.35
N SER A 303 -26.51 1.47 -12.55
CA SER A 303 -27.74 0.77 -12.88
C SER A 303 -27.40 -0.54 -13.58
N THR A 304 -27.93 -1.65 -13.06
CA THR A 304 -27.60 -3.01 -13.51
C THR A 304 -28.80 -3.94 -13.48
N ASN A 305 -28.64 -5.16 -14.01
CA ASN A 305 -29.58 -6.27 -13.79
C ASN A 305 -29.34 -7.03 -12.47
N SER A 306 -28.51 -6.50 -11.55
CA SER A 306 -28.23 -7.12 -10.25
C SER A 306 -29.50 -7.37 -9.46
N ILE A 307 -29.52 -8.44 -8.66
CA ILE A 307 -30.61 -8.73 -7.71
C ILE A 307 -30.75 -7.66 -6.62
N THR A 308 -29.72 -6.84 -6.42
CA THR A 308 -29.74 -5.66 -5.55
C THR A 308 -30.10 -4.42 -6.39
N SER A 309 -31.16 -3.72 -6.02
CA SER A 309 -31.86 -2.78 -6.90
C SER A 309 -31.14 -1.46 -7.19
N GLU A 310 -30.22 -1.02 -6.33
CA GLU A 310 -29.38 0.15 -6.59
C GLU A 310 -28.00 -0.07 -5.99
N SER A 311 -26.96 0.27 -6.74
CA SER A 311 -25.58 0.09 -6.31
C SER A 311 -24.83 1.38 -6.60
N SER A 312 -24.51 2.12 -5.54
CA SER A 312 -23.70 3.32 -5.61
C SER A 312 -22.47 3.20 -4.72
N PHE A 313 -21.42 3.93 -5.08
CA PHE A 313 -20.23 4.09 -4.25
C PHE A 313 -19.79 5.56 -4.25
N ASN A 314 -19.06 5.95 -3.21
CA ASN A 314 -18.61 7.33 -3.04
C ASN A 314 -17.21 7.52 -3.63
N VAL A 315 -16.98 8.70 -4.19
CA VAL A 315 -15.69 9.15 -4.71
C VAL A 315 -15.40 10.53 -4.13
N SER A 316 -14.18 10.74 -3.65
CA SER A 316 -13.67 12.06 -3.23
C SER A 316 -12.55 12.49 -4.17
N GLY A 317 -12.76 13.58 -4.91
CA GLY A 317 -11.74 14.22 -5.72
C GLY A 317 -11.13 15.40 -4.96
N SER A 318 -9.82 15.40 -4.74
CA SER A 318 -9.10 16.53 -4.17
C SER A 318 -8.14 17.13 -5.19
N ALA A 319 -8.30 18.42 -5.45
CA ALA A 319 -7.40 19.19 -6.27
C ALA A 319 -6.62 20.17 -5.39
N TYR A 320 -5.30 20.15 -5.48
CA TYR A 320 -4.42 21.00 -4.66
C TYR A 320 -3.47 21.84 -5.51
N ALA A 321 -2.91 22.87 -4.86
CA ALA A 321 -1.86 23.70 -5.43
C ALA A 321 -0.47 23.12 -5.06
N ALA A 322 0.39 22.87 -6.04
CA ALA A 322 1.79 22.53 -5.80
C ALA A 322 2.72 23.16 -6.82
N ALA A 323 3.90 23.58 -6.35
CA ALA A 323 5.01 23.96 -7.21
C ALA A 323 5.85 22.72 -7.48
N ILE A 324 6.20 22.47 -8.75
CA ILE A 324 7.03 21.32 -9.14
C ILE A 324 8.29 21.85 -9.79
N ILE A 325 9.41 21.73 -9.09
CA ILE A 325 10.71 22.17 -9.57
C ILE A 325 11.29 21.17 -10.58
N GLN A 326 11.78 21.68 -11.70
CA GLN A 326 12.57 20.94 -12.67
C GLN A 326 13.85 21.72 -12.96
N VAL A 327 14.98 21.02 -13.09
CA VAL A 327 16.29 21.63 -13.36
C VAL A 327 16.86 21.04 -14.64
N ASN A 328 17.31 21.89 -15.57
CA ASN A 328 17.89 21.47 -16.84
C ASN A 328 19.25 22.16 -17.07
N PRO A 329 20.34 21.40 -17.28
CA PRO A 329 20.40 19.93 -17.29
C PRO A 329 20.23 19.32 -15.89
N SER A 330 19.50 18.21 -15.81
CA SER A 330 19.26 17.47 -14.56
C SER A 330 20.50 16.69 -14.09
N ASN A 331 21.41 16.38 -15.02
CA ASN A 331 22.55 15.50 -14.80
C ASN A 331 23.84 16.27 -14.47
N GLY A 332 23.74 17.57 -14.18
CA GLY A 332 24.87 18.43 -13.87
C GLY A 332 25.41 19.21 -15.07
N LEU A 333 26.34 20.12 -14.77
CA LEU A 333 27.00 21.00 -15.73
C LEU A 333 28.43 20.52 -15.96
N PHE A 334 28.83 20.42 -17.23
CA PHE A 334 30.12 19.88 -17.62
C PHE A 334 31.06 20.98 -18.14
N PHE A 335 32.05 21.36 -17.32
CA PHE A 335 32.95 22.49 -17.60
C PHE A 335 34.11 22.09 -18.52
N GLY A 336 34.50 20.82 -18.53
CA GLY A 336 35.57 20.30 -19.38
C GLY A 336 36.96 20.70 -18.90
N SER A 337 37.92 20.65 -19.82
CA SER A 337 39.30 21.01 -19.51
C SER A 337 39.51 22.52 -19.42
N LEU A 338 40.07 22.98 -18.30
CA LEU A 338 40.45 24.38 -18.10
C LEU A 338 41.91 24.49 -17.69
N LEU A 339 42.57 25.53 -18.20
CA LEU A 339 43.94 25.88 -17.78
C LEU A 339 43.88 26.59 -16.41
N ASN A 340 44.97 26.46 -15.65
CA ASN A 340 45.13 27.15 -14.37
C ASN A 340 44.88 28.66 -14.52
N GLY A 341 44.03 29.22 -13.65
CA GLY A 341 43.68 30.63 -13.60
C GLY A 341 42.53 31.04 -14.53
N ASN A 342 42.03 30.13 -15.38
CA ASN A 342 40.88 30.41 -16.24
C ASN A 342 39.56 30.14 -15.53
N SER A 343 38.52 30.83 -15.99
CA SER A 343 37.14 30.59 -15.58
C SER A 343 36.26 30.20 -16.76
N LYS A 344 35.17 29.49 -16.48
CA LYS A 344 34.13 29.17 -17.46
C LYS A 344 32.75 29.32 -16.84
N ILE A 345 31.81 29.81 -17.65
CA ILE A 345 30.43 30.04 -17.26
C ILE A 345 29.55 29.06 -18.02
N LEU A 346 28.66 28.37 -17.31
CA LEU A 346 27.61 27.54 -17.89
C LEU A 346 26.25 27.97 -17.34
N THR A 347 25.21 27.79 -18.14
CA THR A 347 23.84 28.16 -17.79
C THR A 347 23.02 26.91 -17.51
N TYR A 348 22.12 27.00 -16.54
CA TYR A 348 21.04 26.03 -16.34
C TYR A 348 19.72 26.76 -16.12
N SER A 349 18.62 26.07 -16.37
CA SER A 349 17.28 26.60 -16.10
C SER A 349 16.63 25.88 -14.93
N ILE A 350 15.88 26.62 -14.14
CA ILE A 350 14.95 26.11 -13.14
C ILE A 350 13.55 26.45 -13.64
N SER A 351 12.75 25.43 -13.91
CA SER A 351 11.36 25.58 -14.36
C SER A 351 10.37 25.10 -13.32
N ASN A 352 9.16 25.64 -13.38
CA ASN A 352 8.06 25.24 -12.53
C ASN A 352 6.96 24.57 -13.37
N SER A 353 6.90 23.23 -13.32
CA SER A 353 5.87 22.46 -14.01
C SER A 353 4.62 22.23 -13.16
N GLY A 354 4.54 22.85 -11.97
CA GLY A 354 3.37 22.80 -11.10
C GLY A 354 2.34 23.87 -11.45
N ASN A 355 1.30 23.99 -10.62
CA ASN A 355 0.22 24.98 -10.75
C ASN A 355 0.25 26.05 -9.64
N ALA A 356 1.19 25.95 -8.69
CA ALA A 356 1.47 27.00 -7.70
C ALA A 356 2.80 27.70 -7.99
N ILE A 357 3.01 28.92 -7.47
CA ILE A 357 4.27 29.67 -7.62
C ILE A 357 5.40 28.91 -6.91
N LEU A 358 6.47 28.60 -7.64
CA LEU A 358 7.72 28.07 -7.08
C LEU A 358 8.52 29.23 -6.47
N LYS A 359 8.70 29.21 -5.16
CA LYS A 359 9.58 30.15 -4.45
C LYS A 359 10.95 29.51 -4.25
N ILE A 360 11.97 30.13 -4.84
CA ILE A 360 13.37 29.75 -4.67
C ILE A 360 13.95 30.73 -3.66
N ASP A 361 14.18 30.27 -2.42
CA ASP A 361 14.73 31.11 -1.35
C ASP A 361 16.26 31.24 -1.44
N SER A 362 16.93 30.16 -1.88
CA SER A 362 18.37 30.15 -2.12
C SER A 362 18.79 29.05 -3.09
N VAL A 363 19.80 29.36 -3.91
CA VAL A 363 20.61 28.38 -4.62
C VAL A 363 22.00 28.40 -3.99
N LYS A 364 22.51 27.24 -3.58
CA LYS A 364 23.79 27.10 -2.89
C LYS A 364 24.69 26.12 -3.62
N ILE A 365 25.97 26.47 -3.73
CA ILE A 365 27.02 25.58 -4.20
C ILE A 365 27.97 25.29 -3.05
N ASN A 366 28.30 24.01 -2.83
CA ASN A 366 29.10 23.56 -1.69
C ASN A 366 30.61 23.48 -1.98
N ALA A 367 31.06 24.03 -3.11
CA ALA A 367 32.45 24.01 -3.55
C ALA A 367 32.94 25.43 -3.85
N GLY A 368 34.02 25.85 -3.19
CA GLY A 368 34.46 27.26 -3.15
C GLY A 368 34.94 27.84 -4.48
N ASN A 369 35.23 27.00 -5.46
CA ASN A 369 35.61 27.39 -6.82
C ASN A 369 34.42 27.59 -7.77
N PHE A 370 33.19 27.40 -7.29
CA PHE A 370 31.97 27.63 -8.06
C PHE A 370 31.17 28.79 -7.46
N VAL A 371 30.61 29.63 -8.34
CA VAL A 371 29.77 30.77 -7.96
C VAL A 371 28.51 30.78 -8.83
N ASN A 372 27.34 30.82 -8.20
CA ASN A 372 26.05 31.02 -8.87
C ASN A 372 25.56 32.47 -8.74
N LYS A 373 24.61 32.89 -9.60
CA LYS A 373 24.09 34.25 -9.62
C LYS A 373 22.73 34.38 -8.92
N ILE A 374 21.81 33.41 -9.09
CA ILE A 374 20.49 33.49 -8.47
C ILE A 374 20.62 33.28 -6.96
N ILE A 375 20.17 34.27 -6.20
CA ILE A 375 20.03 34.19 -4.74
C ILE A 375 18.59 33.86 -4.38
N SER A 376 17.61 34.41 -5.07
CA SER A 376 16.20 34.04 -4.91
C SER A 376 15.40 34.36 -6.18
N ALA A 377 14.29 33.66 -6.37
CA ALA A 377 13.37 33.89 -7.49
C ALA A 377 11.96 33.37 -7.16
N ALA A 378 10.95 33.93 -7.83
CA ALA A 378 9.62 33.34 -7.90
C ALA A 378 9.38 32.91 -9.35
N VAL A 379 9.09 31.63 -9.57
CA VAL A 379 8.84 31.07 -10.90
C VAL A 379 7.36 30.70 -10.99
N ASN A 380 6.62 31.44 -11.81
CA ASN A 380 5.20 31.17 -12.04
C ASN A 380 5.01 29.79 -12.70
N PRO A 381 3.82 29.17 -12.58
CA PRO A 381 3.47 27.96 -13.32
C PRO A 381 3.81 28.07 -14.82
N GLY A 382 4.48 27.06 -15.36
CA GLY A 382 4.89 27.00 -16.77
C GLY A 382 6.12 27.84 -17.12
N GLU A 383 6.63 28.65 -16.20
CA GLU A 383 7.76 29.53 -16.47
C GLU A 383 9.10 28.91 -16.07
N SER A 384 10.18 29.55 -16.53
CA SER A 384 11.56 29.17 -16.23
C SER A 384 12.38 30.39 -15.87
N VAL A 385 13.30 30.22 -14.94
CA VAL A 385 14.36 31.18 -14.66
C VAL A 385 15.71 30.56 -15.01
N PHE A 386 16.63 31.38 -15.53
CA PHE A 386 17.98 30.94 -15.89
C PHE A 386 18.97 31.43 -14.85
N ASP A 387 19.82 30.52 -14.37
CA ASP A 387 20.99 30.85 -13.55
C ASP A 387 22.27 30.45 -14.28
N THR A 388 23.37 31.04 -13.87
CA THR A 388 24.70 30.76 -14.38
C THR A 388 25.59 30.28 -13.26
N VAL A 389 26.35 29.22 -13.51
CA VAL A 389 27.44 28.78 -12.63
C VAL A 389 28.77 29.17 -13.28
N THR A 390 29.57 29.93 -12.54
CA THR A 390 30.96 30.25 -12.89
C THR A 390 31.89 29.33 -12.11
N PHE A 391 32.78 28.63 -12.80
CA PHE A 391 33.84 27.84 -12.21
C PHE A 391 35.19 28.52 -12.40
N PHE A 392 36.02 28.59 -11.35
CA PHE A 392 37.39 29.11 -11.36
C PHE A 392 38.39 27.97 -11.15
N SER A 393 39.23 27.70 -12.14
CA SER A 393 40.24 26.64 -12.07
C SER A 393 41.48 27.11 -11.30
N GLU A 394 41.82 26.42 -10.20
CA GLU A 394 43.09 26.58 -9.48
C GLU A 394 44.20 25.65 -10.00
N TYR A 395 43.82 24.63 -10.79
CA TYR A 395 44.71 23.63 -11.37
C TYR A 395 44.24 23.24 -12.78
N THR A 396 45.18 22.92 -13.66
CA THR A 396 44.83 22.40 -14.99
C THR A 396 44.22 21.00 -14.86
N GLY A 397 43.00 20.79 -15.35
CA GLY A 397 42.24 19.55 -15.14
C GLY A 397 40.90 19.54 -15.86
N PHE A 398 40.15 18.43 -15.74
CA PHE A 398 38.84 18.19 -16.34
C PHE A 398 37.76 18.23 -15.26
N TYR A 399 36.73 19.06 -15.44
CA TYR A 399 35.76 19.42 -14.40
C TYR A 399 34.30 19.33 -14.84
#